data_AF-A0A3B8L0V4-F1
#
_entry.id   AF-A0A3B8L0V4-F1
#
_cell.length_a   1.000
_cell.length_b   1.000
_cell.length_c   1.000
_cell.angle_alpha   90.00
_cell.angle_beta   90.00
_cell.angle_gamma   90.00
#
_symmetry.space_group_name_H-M   'P 1'
#
loop_
_entity.id
_entity.type
_entity.pdbx_description
1 polymer ?
#
loop_
_entity_poly.entity_id
_entity_poly.type
_entity_poly.pdbx_seq_one_letter_code
_entity_poly.pdbx_strand_id
1 'polypeptide(L)' 'MDSAKLSLDGNDYELPVVVGSEGERGVDITRLRGESGAITLDSGYGNTGACQSGICFINGEEGILRYRGYPIEQLAE' A
#
# COMPACT_ATOMS: atom_id res chain seq x y z
N MET A 1 7.70 14.83 3.28
CA MET A 1 7.20 13.46 3.46
C MET A 1 5.73 13.59 3.73
N ASP A 2 4.90 12.92 2.95
CA ASP A 2 3.46 12.87 3.22
C ASP A 2 3.20 12.05 4.49
N SER A 3 2.21 12.46 5.26
CA SER A 3 1.73 11.73 6.43
C SER A 3 0.20 11.67 6.41
N ALA A 4 -0.33 10.59 6.97
CA ALA A 4 -1.73 10.43 7.28
C ALA A 4 -1.94 10.62 8.79
N LYS A 5 -3.12 11.09 9.17
CA LYS A 5 -3.49 11.27 10.57
C LYS A 5 -4.60 10.30 10.93
N LEU A 6 -4.38 9.49 11.96
CA LEU A 6 -5.40 8.64 12.57
C LEU A 6 -5.80 9.26 13.90
N SER A 7 -7.09 9.56 14.08
CA SER A 7 -7.63 9.97 15.38
C SER A 7 -8.36 8.78 16.01
N LEU A 8 -7.93 8.35 17.20
CA LEU A 8 -8.47 7.19 17.90
C LEU A 8 -8.41 7.41 19.42
N ASP A 9 -9.53 7.20 20.10
CA ASP A 9 -9.68 7.39 21.55
C ASP A 9 -9.21 8.77 22.06
N GLY A 10 -9.45 9.81 21.26
CA GLY A 10 -9.04 11.19 21.57
C GLY A 10 -7.55 11.47 21.39
N ASN A 11 -6.78 10.50 20.91
CA ASN A 11 -5.37 10.66 20.55
C ASN A 11 -5.20 10.72 19.03
N ASP A 12 -4.19 11.46 18.60
CA ASP A 12 -3.84 11.60 17.20
C ASP A 12 -2.50 10.93 16.92
N TYR A 13 -2.46 10.07 15.91
CA TYR A 13 -1.28 9.34 15.47
C TYR A 13 -0.91 9.77 14.06
N GLU A 14 0.34 10.16 13.87
CA GLU A 14 0.90 10.43 12.55
C GLU A 14 1.50 9.16 11.96
N LEU A 15 0.97 8.76 10.81
CA LEU A 15 1.39 7.56 10.10
C LEU A 15 2.09 7.98 8.80
N PRO A 16 3.32 7.51 8.54
CA PRO A 16 4.01 7.82 7.29
C PRO A 16 3.23 7.34 6.08
N VAL A 17 3.27 8.09 4.98
CA VAL A 17 2.76 7.64 3.68
C VAL A 17 3.92 7.23 2.80
N VAL A 18 3.84 6.02 2.27
CA VAL A 18 4.75 5.47 1.27
C VAL A 18 4.07 5.60 -0.09
N VAL A 19 4.82 6.04 -1.10
CA VAL A 19 4.33 6.18 -2.47
C VAL A 19 5.07 5.21 -3.37
N GLY A 20 4.31 4.37 -4.07
CA GLY A 20 4.82 3.43 -5.07
C GLY A 20 5.23 4.10 -6.37
N SER A 21 5.93 3.37 -7.23
CA SER A 21 6.40 3.89 -8.52
C SER A 21 5.28 4.23 -9.51
N GLU A 22 4.08 3.67 -9.32
CA GLU A 22 2.90 3.92 -10.15
C GLU A 22 1.90 4.83 -9.41
N GLY A 23 2.34 5.51 -8.34
CA GLY A 23 1.55 6.50 -7.60
C GLY A 23 0.63 5.93 -6.52
N GLU A 24 0.73 4.65 -6.21
CA GLU A 24 -0.04 4.00 -5.15
C GLU A 24 0.38 4.53 -3.78
N ARG A 25 -0.58 4.84 -2.93
CA ARG A 25 -0.32 5.38 -1.58
C ARG A 25 -0.58 4.31 -0.54
N GLY A 26 0.45 3.93 0.19
CA GLY A 26 0.36 3.05 1.36
C GLY A 26 0.51 3.85 2.65
N VAL A 27 -0.33 3.58 3.64
CA VAL A 27 -0.16 4.11 5.00
C VAL A 27 0.66 3.11 5.81
N ASP A 28 1.83 3.51 6.29
CA ASP A 28 2.68 2.66 7.11
C ASP A 28 2.14 2.59 8.54
N ILE A 29 1.59 1.42 8.89
CA ILE A 29 1.02 1.10 10.20
C ILE A 29 1.97 0.27 11.07
N THR A 30 3.25 0.14 10.72
CA THR A 30 4.23 -0.71 11.43
C THR A 30 4.29 -0.40 12.93
N ARG A 31 4.13 0.88 13.30
CA ARG A 31 4.18 1.37 14.68
C ARG A 31 2.81 1.44 15.37
N LEU A 32 1.72 1.27 14.63
CA LEU A 32 0.36 1.54 15.09
C LEU A 32 0.02 0.83 16.39
N ARG A 33 0.25 -0.49 16.46
CA ARG A 33 -0.08 -1.29 17.64
C ARG A 33 0.76 -0.90 18.86
N GLY A 34 2.04 -0.58 18.64
CA GLY A 34 2.94 -0.17 19.72
C GLY A 34 2.55 1.18 20.33
N GLU A 35 1.97 2.07 19.53
CA GLU A 35 1.63 3.43 19.95
C GLU A 35 0.19 3.56 20.45
N SER A 36 -0.76 2.90 19.78
CA SER A 36 -2.20 3.03 20.08
C SER A 36 -2.82 1.81 20.76
N GLY A 37 -2.13 0.66 20.76
CA GLY A 37 -2.71 -0.63 21.17
C GLY A 37 -3.67 -1.24 20.13
N ALA A 38 -4.03 -0.50 19.09
CA ALA A 38 -4.97 -0.94 18.06
C ALA A 38 -4.31 -1.85 17.01
N ILE A 39 -5.13 -2.62 16.31
CA ILE A 39 -4.76 -3.36 15.11
C ILE A 39 -5.70 -2.97 13.97
N THR A 40 -5.28 -3.17 12.73
CA THR A 40 -6.19 -3.15 11.59
C THR A 40 -6.89 -4.51 11.47
N LEU A 41 -8.14 -4.49 11.00
CA LEU A 41 -8.90 -5.69 10.69
C LEU A 41 -9.23 -5.67 9.20
N ASP A 42 -8.56 -6.54 8.44
CA ASP A 42 -8.69 -6.63 6.98
C ASP A 42 -8.74 -8.10 6.56
N SER A 43 -9.93 -8.70 6.66
CA SER A 43 -10.15 -10.10 6.29
C SER A 43 -9.83 -10.32 4.81
N GLY A 44 -8.78 -11.10 4.53
CA GLY A 44 -8.33 -11.39 3.17
C GLY A 44 -7.28 -10.43 2.62
N TYR A 45 -6.79 -9.47 3.42
CA TYR A 45 -5.68 -8.57 3.07
C TYR A 45 -5.91 -7.67 1.84
N GLY A 46 -7.16 -7.48 1.42
CA GLY A 46 -7.48 -6.70 0.21
C GLY A 46 -7.10 -5.22 0.31
N ASN A 47 -7.00 -4.69 1.53
CA ASN A 47 -6.62 -3.30 1.80
C ASN A 47 -5.18 -3.18 2.36
N THR A 48 -4.45 -4.30 2.45
CA THR A 48 -3.15 -4.38 3.13
C THR A 48 -2.02 -4.69 2.15
N GLY A 49 -1.14 -3.70 1.91
CA GLY A 49 0.11 -3.92 1.19
C GLY A 49 1.13 -4.67 2.05
N ALA A 50 1.30 -5.97 1.81
CA ALA A 50 2.16 -6.83 2.64
C ALA A 50 3.67 -6.65 2.37
N CYS A 51 4.07 -6.10 1.21
CA CYS A 51 5.48 -5.88 0.88
C CYS A 51 5.65 -4.78 -0.18
N GLN A 52 6.88 -4.27 -0.30
CA GLN A 52 7.31 -3.50 -1.47
C GLN A 52 7.88 -4.46 -2.49
N SER A 53 7.46 -4.33 -3.75
CA SER A 53 7.92 -5.17 -4.85
C SER A 53 8.23 -4.33 -6.08
N GLY A 54 9.29 -4.71 -6.79
CA GLY A 54 9.61 -4.17 -8.11
C GLY A 54 9.42 -5.20 -9.23
N ILE A 55 8.69 -6.30 -8.99
CA ILE A 55 8.59 -7.44 -9.91
C ILE A 55 7.48 -7.23 -10.94
N CYS A 56 6.27 -6.96 -10.47
CA CYS A 56 5.06 -6.89 -11.29
C CYS A 56 4.15 -5.78 -10.78
N PHE A 57 3.47 -5.10 -11.70
CA PHE A 57 2.41 -4.15 -11.42
C PHE A 57 1.13 -4.57 -12.13
N ILE A 58 0.00 -4.43 -11.45
CA ILE A 58 -1.33 -4.78 -11.94
C ILE A 58 -2.30 -3.66 -11.60
N ASN A 59 -3.01 -3.14 -12.60
CA ASN A 59 -4.20 -2.32 -12.40
C ASN A 59 -5.39 -3.01 -13.07
N GLY A 60 -6.25 -3.66 -12.28
CA GLY A 60 -7.39 -4.41 -12.79
C GLY A 60 -8.49 -3.55 -13.39
N GLU A 61 -8.65 -2.30 -12.94
CA GLU A 61 -9.68 -1.38 -13.44
C GLU A 61 -9.34 -0.89 -14.86
N GLU A 62 -8.06 -0.63 -15.11
CA GLU A 62 -7.55 -0.18 -16.41
C GLU A 62 -7.09 -1.35 -17.30
N GLY A 63 -7.10 -2.59 -16.80
CA GLY A 63 -6.64 -3.77 -17.52
C GLY A 63 -5.13 -3.78 -17.79
N ILE A 64 -4.33 -3.20 -16.90
CA ILE A 64 -2.87 -3.11 -17.05
C ILE A 64 -2.19 -4.27 -16.31
N LEU A 65 -1.28 -4.96 -17.00
CA LEU A 65 -0.34 -5.92 -16.42
C LEU A 65 1.06 -5.64 -16.95
N ARG A 66 2.01 -5.40 -16.05
CA ARG A 66 3.42 -5.15 -16.39
C ARG A 66 4.36 -6.05 -15.60
N TYR A 67 5.37 -6.63 -16.25
CA TYR A 67 6.49 -7.30 -15.59
C TYR A 67 7.74 -6.45 -15.72
N ARG A 68 8.33 -6.04 -14.59
CA ARG A 68 9.46 -5.11 -14.54
C ARG A 68 9.25 -3.83 -15.36
N GLY A 69 7.99 -3.36 -15.47
CA GLY A 69 7.60 -2.19 -16.25
C GLY A 69 7.26 -2.48 -17.72
N TYR A 70 7.60 -3.65 -18.26
CA TYR A 70 7.22 -4.03 -19.63
C TYR A 70 5.78 -4.51 -19.67
N PRO A 71 4.92 -3.98 -20.57
CA PRO A 71 3.58 -4.50 -20.81
C PRO A 71 3.63 -5.99 -21.15
N ILE A 72 2.67 -6.76 -20.64
CA ILE A 72 2.64 -8.21 -20.83
C ILE A 72 2.59 -8.61 -22.31
N GLU A 73 1.93 -7.80 -23.14
CA GLU A 73 1.79 -8.02 -24.57
C GLU A 73 3.13 -8.01 -25.30
N GLN A 74 4.10 -7.22 -24.83
CA GLN A 74 5.45 -7.15 -25.40
C GLN A 74 6.32 -8.37 -25.03
N LEU A 75 5.97 -9.09 -23.97
CA LEU A 75 6.74 -10.23 -23.46
C LEU A 75 6.18 -11.58 -23.91
N ALA A 76 4.93 -11.60 -24.38
CA ALA A 76 4.21 -12.81 -24.76
C ALA A 76 4.36 -13.19 -26.25
N GLU A 77 5.06 -12.38 -27.04
CA GLU A 77 5.49 -12.70 -28.42
C GLU A 77 6.70 -13.64 -28.43
#